data_AF-A0AAW2PLW2-F1
#
_entry.id   AF-A0AAW2PLW2-F1
#
_cell.length_a   1.000
_cell.length_b   1.000
_cell.length_c   1.000
_cell.angle_alpha   90.00
_cell.angle_beta   90.00
_cell.angle_gamma   90.00
#
_symmetry.space_group_name_H-M   'P 1'
#
loop_
_entity.id
_entity.type
_entity.pdbx_description
1 polymer ?
#
loop_
_entity_poly.entity_id
_entity_poly.type
_entity_poly.pdbx_seq_one_letter_code
_entity_poly.pdbx_strand_id
1 'polypeptide(L)'
;MGCPICMDNTRAFHLQHGRKASYFNCHQFLRAGHPYRRNKKAFTKGRVEKSEAPPRANGEKIWRFVRNFKSVVEDPINYPLGYGTEYKWTKRSIFLGSPILDHEHDMTQLDVMHIEKNVFDNIFNTVMNINGEIKDTLNARKDVGIICNRPEIAMDLDRPGFMAKAIFLHTLKNKVKNKAVVESSICEAYIVEEISTFATHYFEPDVICKRRRPGRNDDGLKNESVKH
;
A
#
# COMPACT_ATOMS: atom_id res chain seq x y z
N MET A 1 -7.13 -17.04 6.92
CA MET A 1 -7.22 -15.57 6.89
C MET A 1 -8.46 -15.11 7.65
N GLY A 2 -8.29 -14.79 8.92
CA GLY A 2 -9.33 -14.13 9.71
C GLY A 2 -9.13 -12.62 9.69
N CYS A 3 -10.23 -11.86 9.68
CA CYS A 3 -10.21 -10.42 9.93
C CYS A 3 -10.96 -10.17 11.24
N PRO A 4 -10.39 -9.46 12.23
CA PRO A 4 -11.12 -9.16 13.47
C PRO A 4 -12.40 -8.35 13.21
N ILE A 5 -12.42 -7.54 12.15
CA ILE A 5 -13.59 -6.72 11.79
C ILE A 5 -14.64 -7.53 11.04
N CYS A 6 -14.23 -8.29 10.01
CA CYS A 6 -15.17 -9.00 9.13
C CYS A 6 -15.48 -10.44 9.56
N MET A 7 -14.70 -11.00 10.48
CA MET A 7 -14.62 -12.44 10.73
C MET A 7 -14.42 -13.22 9.41
N ASP A 8 -15.29 -14.16 9.09
CA ASP A 8 -15.22 -14.98 7.88
C ASP A 8 -15.72 -14.25 6.61
N ASN A 9 -16.36 -13.08 6.76
CA ASN A 9 -16.84 -12.22 5.67
C ASN A 9 -15.72 -11.37 5.02
N THR A 10 -14.46 -11.66 5.34
CA THR A 10 -13.33 -10.97 4.71
C THR A 10 -13.24 -11.30 3.22
N ARG A 11 -12.96 -10.28 2.41
CA ARG A 11 -12.66 -10.41 0.97
C ARG A 11 -11.18 -10.65 0.68
N ALA A 12 -10.41 -10.98 1.71
CA ALA A 12 -9.00 -11.27 1.54
C ALA A 12 -8.83 -12.54 0.69
N PHE A 13 -7.84 -12.51 -0.21
CA PHE A 13 -7.53 -13.60 -1.12
C PHE A 13 -6.01 -13.86 -1.12
N HIS A 14 -5.60 -15.05 -1.55
CA HIS A 14 -4.17 -15.34 -1.73
C HIS A 14 -3.73 -14.89 -3.11
N LEU A 15 -2.58 -14.21 -3.18
CA LEU A 15 -1.93 -13.87 -4.44
C LEU A 15 -1.56 -15.15 -5.19
N GLN A 16 -1.78 -15.18 -6.51
CA GLN A 16 -1.61 -16.37 -7.33
C GLN A 16 -0.14 -16.80 -7.40
N HIS A 17 0.77 -15.83 -7.59
CA HIS A 17 2.20 -16.08 -7.70
C HIS A 17 2.94 -15.88 -6.38
N GLY A 18 2.60 -14.83 -5.63
CA GLY A 18 3.21 -14.51 -4.35
C GLY A 18 2.77 -15.42 -3.20
N ARG A 19 1.64 -16.13 -3.35
CA ARG A 19 1.04 -17.05 -2.36
C ARG A 19 0.75 -16.44 -0.98
N LYS A 20 0.85 -15.11 -0.85
CA LYS A 20 0.56 -14.39 0.38
C LYS A 20 -0.90 -13.95 0.44
N ALA A 21 -1.41 -13.89 1.65
CA ALA A 21 -2.67 -13.23 1.99
C ALA A 21 -2.64 -11.75 1.57
N SER A 22 -3.68 -11.28 0.87
CA SER A 22 -3.83 -9.90 0.43
C SER A 22 -5.20 -9.34 0.78
N TYR A 23 -5.19 -8.12 1.34
CA TYR A 23 -6.37 -7.36 1.76
C TYR A 23 -6.63 -6.15 0.82
N PHE A 24 -6.29 -6.30 -0.46
CA PHE A 24 -6.22 -5.20 -1.43
C PHE A 24 -7.54 -4.43 -1.67
N ASN A 25 -8.71 -5.09 -1.54
CA ASN A 25 -10.03 -4.49 -1.82
C ASN A 25 -10.86 -4.19 -0.57
N CYS A 26 -10.28 -3.49 0.40
CA CYS A 26 -11.00 -3.06 1.61
C CYS A 26 -11.91 -1.83 1.40
N HIS A 27 -12.03 -1.29 0.18
CA HIS A 27 -12.88 -0.12 -0.07
C HIS A 27 -14.40 -0.40 0.06
N GLN A 28 -14.81 -1.65 0.31
CA GLN A 28 -16.17 -2.00 0.75
C GLN A 28 -16.57 -1.30 2.06
N PHE A 29 -15.59 -0.91 2.89
CA PHE A 29 -15.84 -0.16 4.13
C PHE A 29 -16.10 1.33 3.89
N LEU A 30 -15.88 1.84 2.68
CA LEU A 30 -16.20 3.21 2.34
C LEU A 30 -17.72 3.37 2.14
N ARG A 31 -18.24 4.56 2.42
CA ARG A 31 -19.66 4.91 2.18
C ARG A 31 -20.05 4.63 0.73
N ALA A 32 -21.30 4.22 0.49
CA ALA A 32 -21.79 3.79 -0.83
C ALA A 32 -21.52 4.81 -1.97
N GLY A 33 -21.63 6.11 -1.69
CA GLY A 33 -21.36 7.17 -2.68
C GLY A 33 -19.89 7.49 -2.93
N HIS A 34 -18.95 6.92 -2.17
CA HIS A 34 -17.55 7.34 -2.17
C HIS A 34 -16.89 7.15 -3.56
N PRO A 35 -16.20 8.16 -4.12
CA PRO A 35 -15.62 8.10 -5.47
C PRO A 35 -14.73 6.86 -5.72
N TYR A 36 -13.94 6.47 -4.71
CA TYR A 36 -13.07 5.29 -4.80
C TYR A 36 -13.79 3.96 -5.01
N ARG A 37 -15.07 3.84 -4.64
CA ARG A 37 -15.85 2.62 -4.93
C ARG A 37 -16.13 2.44 -6.42
N ARG A 38 -16.12 3.52 -7.18
CA ARG A 38 -16.31 3.55 -8.65
C ARG A 38 -15.00 3.58 -9.43
N ASN A 39 -13.86 3.56 -8.74
CA ASN A 39 -12.54 3.71 -9.37
C ASN A 39 -12.01 2.37 -9.92
N LYS A 40 -12.23 2.16 -11.22
CA LYS A 40 -11.80 0.96 -11.96
C LYS A 40 -10.30 0.88 -12.24
N LYS A 41 -9.53 1.94 -11.94
CA LYS A 41 -8.10 2.06 -12.30
C LYS A 41 -7.16 1.98 -11.10
N ALA A 42 -7.49 2.60 -9.97
CA ALA A 42 -6.57 2.71 -8.83
C ALA A 42 -6.53 1.46 -7.93
N PHE A 43 -7.59 0.66 -7.94
CA PHE A 43 -7.71 -0.57 -7.15
C PHE A 43 -7.68 -1.80 -8.08
N THR A 44 -8.50 -2.82 -7.81
CA THR A 44 -8.59 -3.97 -8.71
C THR A 44 -9.09 -3.56 -10.09
N LYS A 45 -8.32 -3.99 -11.10
CA LYS A 45 -8.55 -3.68 -12.51
C LYS A 45 -9.99 -3.98 -12.91
N GLY A 46 -10.69 -2.95 -13.39
CA GLY A 46 -12.05 -3.08 -13.92
C GLY A 46 -13.16 -3.27 -12.87
N ARG A 47 -12.84 -3.30 -11.57
CA ARG A 47 -13.81 -3.58 -10.51
C ARG A 47 -14.51 -2.30 -10.03
N VAL A 48 -15.80 -2.43 -9.73
CA VAL A 48 -16.61 -1.42 -9.01
C VAL A 48 -17.18 -2.08 -7.77
N GLU A 49 -17.05 -1.44 -6.62
CA GLU A 49 -17.51 -1.98 -5.34
C GLU A 49 -18.92 -1.50 -5.00
N LYS A 50 -19.89 -2.39 -5.15
CA LYS A 50 -21.31 -2.13 -4.85
C LYS A 50 -21.77 -2.76 -3.54
N SER A 51 -20.93 -3.54 -2.89
CA SER A 51 -21.33 -4.37 -1.74
C SER A 51 -21.40 -3.55 -0.46
N GLU A 52 -22.26 -3.94 0.46
CA GLU A 52 -22.33 -3.30 1.77
C GLU A 52 -21.08 -3.62 2.60
N ALA A 53 -20.77 -2.73 3.55
CA ALA A 53 -19.71 -2.99 4.50
C ALA A 53 -20.10 -4.22 5.35
N PRO A 54 -19.22 -5.21 5.54
CA PRO A 54 -19.54 -6.36 6.38
C PRO A 54 -19.83 -5.88 7.81
N PRO A 55 -20.77 -6.52 8.51
CA PRO A 55 -21.09 -6.15 9.88
C PRO A 55 -19.84 -6.27 10.75
N ARG A 56 -19.53 -5.21 11.50
CA ARG A 56 -18.40 -5.21 12.44
C ARG A 56 -18.72 -6.15 13.58
N ALA A 57 -17.84 -7.11 13.84
CA ALA A 57 -17.97 -7.97 15.01
C ALA A 57 -17.63 -7.19 16.29
N ASN A 58 -18.42 -7.39 17.35
CA ASN A 58 -18.12 -6.88 18.68
C ASN A 58 -16.91 -7.62 19.27
N GLY A 59 -16.08 -6.93 20.04
CA GLY A 59 -14.92 -7.50 20.72
C GLY A 59 -15.27 -8.72 21.58
N GLU A 60 -16.37 -8.68 22.31
CA GLU A 60 -16.84 -9.81 23.14
C GLU A 60 -17.17 -11.06 22.29
N LYS A 61 -17.80 -10.86 21.12
CA LYS A 61 -18.14 -11.95 20.20
C LYS A 61 -16.89 -12.59 19.62
N ILE A 62 -15.90 -11.76 19.26
CA ILE A 62 -14.59 -12.22 18.78
C ILE A 62 -13.90 -13.01 19.88
N TRP A 63 -13.85 -12.47 21.11
CA TRP A 63 -13.19 -13.12 22.22
C TRP A 63 -13.80 -14.47 22.55
N ARG A 64 -15.13 -14.56 22.66
CA ARG A 64 -15.83 -15.83 22.92
C ARG A 64 -15.52 -16.89 21.87
N PHE A 65 -15.29 -16.46 20.62
CA PHE A 65 -14.92 -17.34 19.52
C PHE A 65 -13.47 -17.81 19.61
N VAL A 66 -12.51 -16.90 19.85
CA VAL A 66 -11.07 -17.25 19.81
C VAL A 66 -10.47 -17.64 21.16
N ARG A 67 -11.17 -17.48 22.28
CA ARG A 67 -10.63 -17.70 23.65
C ARG A 67 -10.05 -19.10 23.85
N ASN A 68 -10.59 -20.10 23.16
CA ASN A 68 -10.17 -21.49 23.26
C ASN A 68 -9.04 -21.84 22.26
N PHE A 69 -8.66 -20.90 21.39
CA PHE A 69 -7.58 -21.15 20.44
C PHE A 69 -6.24 -20.94 21.16
N LYS A 70 -5.26 -21.76 20.79
CA LYS A 70 -3.89 -21.55 21.23
C LYS A 70 -3.30 -20.33 20.51
N SER A 71 -2.46 -19.59 21.23
CA SER A 71 -1.63 -18.51 20.68
C SER A 71 -0.45 -19.07 19.89
N VAL A 72 0.26 -18.18 19.18
CA VAL A 72 1.48 -18.54 18.44
C VAL A 72 2.58 -19.05 19.39
N VAL A 73 2.62 -18.56 20.62
CA VAL A 73 3.60 -18.97 21.64
C VAL A 73 3.27 -20.36 22.19
N GLU A 74 1.99 -20.64 22.43
CA GLU A 74 1.54 -21.92 22.99
C GLU A 74 1.62 -23.07 21.98
N ASP A 75 1.36 -22.79 20.70
CA ASP A 75 1.40 -23.79 19.64
C ASP A 75 1.72 -23.10 18.31
N PRO A 76 2.99 -23.04 17.89
CA PRO A 76 3.37 -22.31 16.69
C PRO A 76 2.98 -23.00 15.39
N ILE A 77 2.75 -24.33 15.41
CA ILE A 77 2.71 -25.16 14.21
C ILE A 77 1.28 -25.56 13.85
N ASN A 78 0.45 -25.93 14.82
CA ASN A 78 -0.80 -26.62 14.52
C ASN A 78 -1.96 -25.66 14.24
N TYR A 79 -2.84 -26.00 13.31
CA TYR A 79 -4.10 -25.27 13.13
C TYR A 79 -5.18 -25.79 14.09
N PRO A 80 -6.08 -24.92 14.57
CA PRO A 80 -7.20 -25.34 15.40
C PRO A 80 -8.20 -26.16 14.58
N LEU A 81 -8.90 -27.08 15.25
CA LEU A 81 -9.89 -27.98 14.63
C LEU A 81 -11.01 -27.17 13.95
N GLY A 82 -11.31 -27.46 12.67
CA GLY A 82 -12.31 -26.71 11.90
C GLY A 82 -11.73 -25.52 11.09
N TYR A 83 -10.41 -25.29 11.17
CA TYR A 83 -9.73 -24.36 10.28
C TYR A 83 -9.91 -24.74 8.80
N GLY A 84 -10.33 -23.77 7.99
CA GLY A 84 -10.49 -23.92 6.53
C GLY A 84 -11.87 -24.42 6.09
N THR A 85 -12.63 -25.03 6.99
CA THR A 85 -14.02 -25.47 6.75
C THR A 85 -15.02 -24.56 7.45
N GLU A 86 -14.92 -24.47 8.78
CA GLU A 86 -15.85 -23.70 9.61
C GLU A 86 -15.44 -22.24 9.73
N TYR A 87 -14.13 -21.98 9.81
CA TYR A 87 -13.60 -20.64 10.00
C TYR A 87 -12.17 -20.48 9.47
N LYS A 88 -11.75 -19.23 9.28
CA LYS A 88 -10.44 -18.90 8.70
C LYS A 88 -9.38 -18.40 9.69
N TRP A 89 -9.67 -18.50 10.99
CA TRP A 89 -8.81 -18.08 12.10
C TRP A 89 -7.82 -19.17 12.51
N THR A 90 -6.56 -18.78 12.71
CA THR A 90 -5.46 -19.73 12.98
C THR A 90 -5.03 -19.72 14.44
N LYS A 91 -5.07 -18.56 15.11
CA LYS A 91 -4.51 -18.36 16.44
C LYS A 91 -5.31 -17.33 17.23
N ARG A 92 -5.26 -17.46 18.55
CA ARG A 92 -5.64 -16.40 19.49
C ARG A 92 -4.53 -15.36 19.57
N SER A 93 -4.85 -14.09 19.38
CA SER A 93 -3.90 -13.00 19.67
C SER A 93 -3.67 -12.91 21.18
N ILE A 94 -2.42 -12.73 21.59
CA ILE A 94 -2.01 -12.57 22.99
C ILE A 94 -2.67 -11.35 23.65
N PHE A 95 -3.06 -10.36 22.85
CA PHE A 95 -3.68 -9.14 23.34
C PHE A 95 -5.14 -9.35 23.73
N LEU A 96 -5.84 -10.33 23.17
CA LEU A 96 -7.30 -10.49 23.28
C LEU A 96 -7.81 -10.91 24.66
N GLY A 97 -6.93 -11.09 25.66
CA GLY A 97 -7.30 -11.41 27.04
C GLY A 97 -6.88 -10.36 28.08
N SER A 98 -6.44 -9.17 27.63
CA SER A 98 -6.05 -8.09 28.54
C SER A 98 -7.29 -7.32 29.04
N PRO A 99 -7.45 -7.08 30.36
CA PRO A 99 -8.57 -6.29 30.93
C PRO A 99 -8.72 -4.88 30.35
N ILE A 100 -7.66 -4.34 29.74
CA ILE A 100 -7.66 -3.02 29.09
C ILE A 100 -8.58 -2.98 27.86
N LEU A 101 -8.79 -4.12 27.19
CA LEU A 101 -9.59 -4.20 25.96
C LEU A 101 -11.09 -4.43 26.18
N ASP A 102 -11.55 -4.64 27.43
CA ASP A 102 -12.98 -4.85 27.72
C ASP A 102 -13.82 -3.57 27.54
N HIS A 103 -13.20 -2.40 27.46
CA HIS A 103 -13.91 -1.11 27.39
C HIS A 103 -13.73 -0.33 26.08
N GLU A 104 -12.71 -0.61 25.28
CA GLU A 104 -12.44 0.11 24.03
C GLU A 104 -12.84 -0.72 22.81
N HIS A 105 -13.70 -0.14 21.97
CA HIS A 105 -14.23 -0.73 20.75
C HIS A 105 -13.18 -1.00 19.65
N ASP A 106 -11.89 -0.80 19.95
CA ASP A 106 -10.80 -0.81 18.99
C ASP A 106 -9.93 -2.06 19.14
N MET A 107 -10.47 -3.19 18.69
CA MET A 107 -9.75 -4.46 18.49
C MET A 107 -8.70 -4.41 17.36
N THR A 108 -8.28 -3.21 16.94
CA THR A 108 -7.36 -2.96 15.84
C THR A 108 -6.10 -2.26 16.34
N GLN A 109 -5.42 -2.85 17.32
CA GLN A 109 -4.06 -2.44 17.65
C GLN A 109 -3.12 -2.97 16.56
N LEU A 110 -3.03 -2.21 15.46
CA LEU A 110 -1.98 -2.37 14.49
C LEU A 110 -0.67 -1.98 15.16
N ASP A 111 0.32 -2.87 15.11
CA ASP A 111 1.66 -2.58 15.60
C ASP A 111 2.32 -1.58 14.63
N VAL A 112 2.11 -0.28 14.90
CA VAL A 112 2.56 0.83 14.05
C VAL A 112 4.07 0.74 13.83
N MET A 113 4.84 0.46 14.88
CA MET A 113 6.29 0.35 14.81
C MET A 113 6.72 -0.75 13.83
N HIS A 114 6.13 -1.95 13.92
CA HIS A 114 6.46 -3.02 12.98
C HIS A 114 5.95 -2.74 11.56
N ILE A 115 4.80 -2.08 11.41
CA ILE A 115 4.27 -1.72 10.08
C ILE A 115 5.17 -0.68 9.42
N GLU A 116 5.51 0.40 10.13
CA GLU A 116 6.40 1.45 9.66
C GLU A 116 7.77 0.89 9.30
N LYS A 117 8.36 0.07 10.17
CA LYS A 117 9.61 -0.62 9.88
C LYS A 117 9.52 -1.48 8.62
N ASN A 118 8.47 -2.27 8.48
CA ASN A 118 8.28 -3.12 7.30
C ASN A 118 8.11 -2.28 6.02
N VAL A 119 7.35 -1.19 6.06
CA VAL A 119 7.17 -0.30 4.90
C VAL A 119 8.51 0.36 4.54
N PHE A 120 9.21 0.88 5.55
CA PHE A 120 10.49 1.52 5.39
C PHE A 120 11.53 0.57 4.79
N ASP A 121 11.77 -0.58 5.42
CA ASP A 121 12.77 -1.57 4.99
C ASP A 121 12.48 -2.00 3.53
N ASN A 122 11.21 -2.20 3.17
CA ASN A 122 10.84 -2.55 1.79
C ASN A 122 11.17 -1.45 0.78
N ILE A 123 10.92 -0.18 1.11
CA ILE A 123 11.26 0.96 0.25
C ILE A 123 12.77 1.11 0.18
N PHE A 124 13.45 1.11 1.32
CA PHE A 124 14.89 1.28 1.46
C PHE A 124 15.65 0.21 0.67
N ASN A 125 15.34 -1.07 0.90
CA ASN A 125 15.99 -2.20 0.22
C ASN A 125 15.83 -2.13 -1.29
N THR A 126 14.67 -1.65 -1.75
CA THR A 126 14.39 -1.47 -3.18
C THR A 126 15.18 -0.29 -3.78
N VAL A 127 15.24 0.85 -3.07
CA VAL A 127 16.00 2.04 -3.50
C VAL A 127 17.51 1.75 -3.55
N MET A 128 18.01 1.05 -2.52
CA MET A 128 19.41 0.69 -2.36
C MET A 128 19.84 -0.52 -3.21
N ASN A 129 18.88 -1.24 -3.78
CA ASN A 129 19.11 -2.45 -4.56
C ASN A 129 19.87 -3.52 -3.76
N ILE A 130 19.42 -3.78 -2.52
CA ILE A 130 20.01 -4.78 -1.63
C ILE A 130 19.55 -6.17 -2.07
N ASN A 131 20.47 -6.94 -2.64
CA ASN A 131 20.17 -8.28 -3.15
C ASN A 131 19.63 -9.19 -2.05
N GLY A 132 18.56 -9.93 -2.35
CA GLY A 132 17.92 -10.87 -1.43
C GLY A 132 16.86 -10.26 -0.51
N GLU A 133 16.85 -8.94 -0.31
CA GLU A 133 15.89 -8.30 0.60
C GLU A 133 14.74 -7.55 -0.08
N ILE A 134 14.88 -7.28 -1.39
CA ILE A 134 13.88 -6.57 -2.21
C ILE A 134 12.59 -7.38 -2.31
N LYS A 135 11.44 -6.72 -2.07
CA LYS A 135 10.11 -7.34 -2.23
C LYS A 135 9.49 -7.15 -3.62
N ASP A 136 10.04 -6.28 -4.46
CA ASP A 136 9.70 -6.20 -5.89
C ASP A 136 10.31 -7.41 -6.63
N THR A 137 9.55 -8.50 -6.66
CA THR A 137 9.96 -9.78 -7.24
C THR A 137 9.20 -10.05 -8.55
N LEU A 138 9.72 -10.97 -9.37
CA LEU A 138 9.01 -11.41 -10.58
C LEU A 138 7.59 -11.90 -10.28
N ASN A 139 7.40 -12.63 -9.18
CA ASN A 139 6.08 -13.09 -8.75
C ASN A 139 5.16 -11.92 -8.39
N ALA A 140 5.67 -10.91 -7.66
CA ALA A 140 4.90 -9.71 -7.35
C ALA A 140 4.45 -8.97 -8.62
N ARG A 141 5.31 -8.86 -9.64
CA ARG A 141 4.97 -8.21 -10.92
C ARG A 141 3.96 -8.98 -11.76
N LYS A 142 3.98 -10.32 -11.71
CA LYS A 142 2.92 -11.15 -12.33
C LYS A 142 1.59 -10.92 -11.64
N ASP A 143 1.56 -10.92 -10.30
CA ASP A 143 0.34 -10.63 -9.54
C ASP A 143 -0.20 -9.21 -9.80
N VAL A 144 0.69 -8.21 -9.96
CA VAL A 144 0.30 -6.84 -10.36
C VAL A 144 -0.39 -6.84 -11.72
N GLY A 145 0.12 -7.58 -12.71
CA GLY A 145 -0.52 -7.68 -14.03
C GLY A 145 -1.92 -8.31 -14.00
N ILE A 146 -2.17 -9.21 -13.05
CA ILE A 146 -3.46 -9.87 -12.85
C ILE A 146 -4.43 -8.96 -12.10
N ILE A 147 -3.98 -8.31 -11.03
CA ILE A 147 -4.88 -7.64 -10.06
C ILE A 147 -5.06 -6.15 -10.38
N CYS A 148 -4.03 -5.47 -10.87
CA CYS A 148 -3.97 -4.02 -10.96
C CYS A 148 -3.99 -3.53 -12.42
N ASN A 149 -4.51 -2.32 -12.64
CA ASN A 149 -4.39 -1.65 -13.94
C ASN A 149 -3.11 -0.79 -14.01
N ARG A 150 -1.95 -1.45 -14.01
CA ARG A 150 -0.63 -0.81 -13.96
C ARG A 150 0.37 -1.51 -14.89
N PRO A 151 0.17 -1.45 -16.22
CA PRO A 151 1.04 -2.13 -17.19
C PRO A 151 2.51 -1.71 -17.07
N GLU A 152 2.79 -0.49 -16.63
CA GLU A 152 4.14 0.07 -16.49
C GLU A 152 4.99 -0.60 -15.40
N ILE A 153 4.36 -1.27 -14.43
CA ILE A 153 5.03 -2.02 -13.36
C ILE A 153 4.75 -3.53 -13.42
N ALA A 154 3.83 -3.96 -14.28
CA ALA A 154 3.61 -5.37 -14.53
C ALA A 154 4.84 -6.01 -15.20
N MET A 155 4.92 -7.34 -15.18
CA MET A 155 5.99 -8.05 -15.86
C MET A 155 5.87 -7.84 -17.38
N ASP A 156 6.97 -7.41 -18.01
CA ASP A 156 7.07 -7.35 -19.46
C ASP A 156 7.18 -8.78 -20.01
N LEU A 157 6.16 -9.22 -20.76
CA LEU A 157 6.11 -10.55 -21.35
C LEU A 157 7.06 -10.69 -22.54
N ASP A 158 7.36 -9.58 -23.21
CA ASP A 158 8.25 -9.54 -24.39
C ASP A 158 9.73 -9.54 -23.98
N ARG A 159 10.02 -9.14 -22.73
CA ARG A 159 11.37 -9.18 -22.14
C ARG A 159 11.37 -9.89 -20.79
N PRO A 160 11.32 -11.24 -20.78
CA PRO A 160 11.33 -12.02 -19.55
C PRO A 160 12.57 -11.69 -18.70
N GLY A 161 12.35 -11.20 -17.48
CA GLY A 161 13.43 -10.82 -16.55
C GLY A 161 13.78 -9.33 -16.55
N PHE A 162 13.30 -8.54 -17.52
CA PHE A 162 13.41 -7.09 -17.47
C PHE A 162 12.37 -6.52 -16.51
N MET A 163 12.84 -5.95 -15.39
CA MET A 163 12.00 -5.31 -14.40
C MET A 163 12.08 -3.78 -14.55
N ALA A 164 11.14 -3.20 -15.29
CA ALA A 164 10.97 -1.76 -15.41
C ALA A 164 10.85 -1.13 -14.01
N LYS A 165 11.73 -0.19 -13.66
CA LYS A 165 11.68 0.46 -12.33
C LYS A 165 10.41 1.31 -12.23
N ALA A 166 9.64 1.12 -11.16
CA ALA A 166 8.51 1.99 -10.90
C ALA A 166 8.98 3.45 -10.83
N ILE A 167 8.25 4.36 -11.50
CA ILE A 167 8.62 5.78 -11.62
C ILE A 167 8.92 6.38 -10.23
N PHE A 168 8.09 6.07 -9.25
CA PHE A 168 8.26 6.52 -7.87
C PHE A 168 9.59 6.07 -7.24
N LEU A 169 9.96 4.79 -7.40
CA LEU A 169 11.22 4.25 -6.89
C LEU A 169 12.43 4.85 -7.61
N HIS A 170 12.30 5.12 -8.91
CA HIS A 170 13.31 5.85 -9.67
C HIS A 170 13.50 7.27 -9.12
N THR A 171 12.41 7.99 -8.82
CA THR A 171 12.47 9.32 -8.20
C THR A 171 13.17 9.30 -6.84
N LEU A 172 12.82 8.37 -5.95
CA LEU A 172 13.50 8.23 -4.66
C LEU A 172 14.98 7.94 -4.84
N LYS A 173 15.35 7.05 -5.75
CA LYS A 173 16.75 6.74 -6.05
C LYS A 173 17.54 7.97 -6.51
N ASN A 174 16.93 8.86 -7.29
CA ASN A 174 17.58 10.09 -7.76
C ASN A 174 17.76 11.15 -6.64
N LYS A 175 16.97 11.04 -5.56
CA LYS A 175 17.06 11.89 -4.36
C LYS A 175 18.16 11.45 -3.38
N VAL A 176 18.61 10.20 -3.44
CA VAL A 176 19.73 9.71 -2.63
C VAL A 176 21.06 10.25 -3.19
N LYS A 177 21.56 11.34 -2.62
CA LYS A 177 22.86 11.96 -2.90
C LYS A 177 23.98 11.32 -2.09
N ASN A 178 23.71 10.92 -0.85
CA ASN A 178 24.66 10.23 0.01
C ASN A 178 24.07 8.89 0.47
N LYS A 179 24.72 7.78 0.07
CA LYS A 179 24.30 6.42 0.42
C LYS A 179 24.60 6.00 1.87
N ALA A 180 25.48 6.72 2.56
CA ALA A 180 25.76 6.48 3.98
C ALA A 180 24.63 7.00 4.90
N VAL A 181 23.82 7.94 4.40
CA VAL A 181 22.71 8.59 5.14
C VAL A 181 21.49 8.74 4.23
N VAL A 182 20.99 7.61 3.73
CA VAL A 182 19.93 7.55 2.71
C VAL A 182 18.67 8.29 3.14
N GLU A 183 18.22 8.08 4.38
CA GLU A 183 17.02 8.72 4.95
C GLU A 183 17.16 10.23 4.93
N SER A 184 18.22 10.76 5.55
CA SER A 184 18.51 12.18 5.61
C SER A 184 18.62 12.77 4.21
N SER A 185 19.26 12.07 3.28
CA SER A 185 19.40 12.53 1.89
C SER A 185 18.06 12.61 1.17
N ILE A 186 17.14 11.67 1.40
CA ILE A 186 15.79 11.72 0.82
C ILE A 186 15.00 12.86 1.44
N CYS A 187 14.99 12.97 2.78
CA CYS A 187 14.29 14.01 3.52
C CYS A 187 14.75 15.41 3.08
N GLU A 188 16.07 15.64 3.03
CA GLU A 188 16.65 16.91 2.58
C GLU A 188 16.20 17.24 1.15
N ALA A 189 16.25 16.28 0.23
CA ALA A 189 15.83 16.49 -1.15
C ALA A 189 14.32 16.76 -1.29
N TYR A 190 13.48 16.30 -0.36
CA TYR A 190 12.06 16.65 -0.31
C TYR A 190 11.84 18.03 0.29
N ILE A 191 12.51 18.36 1.40
CA ILE A 191 12.44 19.68 2.04
C ILE A 191 12.84 20.77 1.03
N VAL A 192 13.96 20.58 0.33
CA VAL A 192 14.42 21.52 -0.70
C VAL A 192 13.42 21.63 -1.84
N GLU A 193 12.78 20.53 -2.25
CA GLU A 193 11.77 20.55 -3.31
C GLU A 193 10.48 21.27 -2.89
N GLU A 194 10.02 21.04 -1.67
CA GLU A 194 8.83 21.70 -1.12
C GLU A 194 9.07 23.20 -0.91
N ILE A 195 10.20 23.59 -0.31
CA ILE A 195 10.58 25.00 -0.13
C ILE A 195 10.71 25.69 -1.49
N SER A 196 11.38 25.05 -2.46
CA SER A 196 11.51 25.59 -3.81
C SER A 196 10.15 25.77 -4.48
N THR A 197 9.26 24.77 -4.35
CA THR A 197 7.90 24.81 -4.90
C THR A 197 7.07 25.92 -4.25
N PHE A 198 7.12 26.03 -2.93
CA PHE A 198 6.43 27.06 -2.16
C PHE A 198 6.93 28.47 -2.54
N ALA A 199 8.25 28.67 -2.62
CA ALA A 199 8.83 29.94 -3.03
C ALA A 199 8.37 30.39 -4.44
N THR A 200 8.06 29.45 -5.36
CA THR A 200 7.55 29.79 -6.70
C THR A 200 6.22 30.57 -6.69
N HIS A 201 5.46 30.48 -5.60
CA HIS A 201 4.21 31.24 -5.46
C HIS A 201 4.41 32.73 -5.17
N TYR A 202 5.59 33.11 -4.67
CA TYR A 202 5.90 34.49 -4.30
C TYR A 202 6.74 35.22 -5.36
N PHE A 203 7.33 34.49 -6.31
CA PHE A 203 8.04 35.09 -7.43
C PHE A 203 7.06 35.60 -8.49
N GLU A 204 7.42 36.73 -9.11
CA GLU A 204 6.66 37.32 -10.20
C GLU A 204 6.42 36.33 -11.36
N PRO A 205 5.32 36.48 -12.12
CA PRO A 205 4.87 35.48 -13.10
C PRO A 205 5.88 35.21 -14.22
N ASP A 206 6.73 36.18 -14.53
CA ASP A 206 7.79 36.16 -15.53
C ASP A 206 9.07 35.45 -15.05
N VAL A 207 9.23 35.25 -13.74
CA VAL A 207 10.36 34.51 -13.18
C VAL A 207 10.21 33.02 -13.49
N ILE A 208 11.17 32.49 -14.25
CA ILE A 208 11.25 31.07 -14.59
C ILE A 208 11.59 30.26 -13.35
N CYS A 209 10.62 29.49 -12.86
CA CYS A 209 10.79 28.57 -11.73
C CYS A 209 10.49 27.13 -12.15
N LYS A 210 10.77 26.17 -11.27
CA LYS A 210 10.52 24.73 -11.55
C LYS A 210 9.09 24.44 -12.04
N ARG A 211 8.10 25.19 -11.53
CA ARG A 211 6.68 25.12 -11.92
C ARG A 211 6.34 25.79 -13.26
N ARG A 212 7.10 26.82 -13.65
CA ARG A 212 6.86 27.67 -14.83
C ARG A 212 7.89 27.44 -15.95
N ARG A 213 8.80 26.47 -15.78
CA ARG A 213 9.76 26.10 -16.82
C ARG A 213 9.01 25.49 -18.01
N PRO A 214 9.17 26.03 -19.23
CA PRO A 214 8.65 25.39 -20.43
C PRO A 214 9.20 23.97 -20.55
N GLY A 215 8.41 23.06 -21.12
CA GLY A 215 8.87 21.71 -21.44
C GLY A 215 10.05 21.77 -22.42
N ARG A 216 10.92 20.76 -22.42
CA ARG A 216 12.10 20.72 -23.32
C ARG A 216 11.77 20.77 -24.82
N ASN A 217 10.49 20.60 -25.18
CA ASN A 217 9.98 20.59 -26.56
C ASN A 217 8.92 21.69 -26.78
N ASP A 218 8.95 22.77 -25.99
CA ASP A 218 8.04 23.91 -26.17
C ASP A 218 8.63 24.84 -27.23
N ASP A 219 8.45 24.46 -28.50
CA ASP A 219 8.84 25.25 -29.66
C ASP A 219 7.92 26.47 -29.73
N GLY A 220 8.34 27.56 -29.09
CA GLY A 220 7.55 28.76 -28.80
C GLY A 220 6.80 29.37 -29.99
N LEU A 221 5.62 28.83 -30.28
CA LEU A 221 4.61 29.49 -31.09
C LEU A 221 3.99 30.60 -30.24
N LYS A 222 4.57 31.80 -30.36
CA LYS A 222 3.93 33.05 -29.96
C LYS A 222 2.63 33.17 -30.76
N ASN A 223 1.49 32.92 -30.12
CA ASN A 223 0.21 33.35 -30.64
C ASN A 223 0.16 34.87 -30.54
N GLU A 224 0.50 35.55 -31.63
CA GLU A 224 0.17 36.96 -31.80
C GLU A 224 -1.35 37.13 -31.74
N SER A 225 -1.75 38.02 -30.84
CA SER A 225 -3.10 38.50 -30.62
C SER A 225 -3.74 39.00 -31.92
N VAL A 226 -4.79 38.32 -32.39
CA VAL A 226 -5.74 38.91 -33.34
C VAL A 226 -6.64 39.87 -32.55
N LYS A 227 -6.38 41.17 -32.70
CA LYS A 227 -7.37 42.21 -32.46
C LYS A 227 -8.37 42.18 -33.61
N HIS A 228 -9.64 41.93 -33.30
CA HIS A 228 -10.78 42.74 -33.76
C HIS A 228 -11.98 42.49 -32.84
#